data_AF-A0A1E4B2V1-F1
#
_entry.id   AF-A0A1E4B2V1-F1
#
_cell.length_a   1.000
_cell.length_b   1.000
_cell.length_c   1.000
_cell.angle_alpha   90.00
_cell.angle_beta   90.00
_cell.angle_gamma   90.00
#
_symmetry.space_group_name_H-M   'P 1'
#
loop_
_entity.id
_entity.type
_entity.pdbx_description
1 polymer ?
#
loop_
_entity_poly.entity_id
_entity_poly.type
_entity_poly.pdbx_seq_one_letter_code
_entity_poly.pdbx_strand_id
1 'polypeptide(L)' 'MTWGDKLAARLARATSTLTRIIGAPDYEGYLRHQRRCHPDRIPLTRDEFVRQRLEDRYSRPGARCC' A
#
# COMPACT_ATOMS: atom_id res chain seq x y z
N MET A 1 -11.20 0.89 29.96
CA MET A 1 -10.41 1.55 28.90
C MET A 1 -8.99 1.00 28.99
N THR A 2 -8.67 -0.01 28.18
CA THR A 2 -7.50 -0.86 28.44
C THR A 2 -6.23 -0.27 27.82
N TRP A 3 -5.10 -0.47 28.51
CA TRP A 3 -3.79 -0.01 28.06
C TRP A 3 -3.38 -0.61 26.71
N GLY A 4 -3.88 -1.82 26.41
CA GLY A 4 -3.71 -2.50 25.13
C GLY A 4 -4.29 -1.74 23.94
N ASP A 5 -5.46 -1.13 24.09
CA ASP A 5 -6.10 -0.34 23.01
C ASP A 5 -5.25 0.86 22.61
N LYS A 6 -4.62 1.51 23.60
CA LYS A 6 -3.75 2.67 23.38
C LYS A 6 -2.45 2.27 22.71
N LEU A 7 -1.85 1.14 23.09
CA LEU A 7 -0.65 0.61 22.45
C LEU A 7 -0.90 0.21 20.99
N ALA A 8 -2.00 -0.50 20.73
CA ALA A 8 -2.41 -0.88 19.38
C ALA A 8 -2.61 0.36 18.49
N ALA A 9 -3.27 1.40 18.99
CA ALA A 9 -3.47 2.64 18.26
C ALA A 9 -2.15 3.39 17.94
N ARG A 10 -1.17 3.32 18.84
CA ARG A 10 0.15 3.94 18.60
C ARG A 10 0.98 3.13 17.60
N LEU A 11 0.96 1.81 17.68
CA LEU A 11 1.63 0.93 16.72
C LEU A 11 1.05 1.08 15.31
N ALA A 12 -0.28 1.14 15.17
CA ALA A 12 -0.95 1.36 13.89
C ALA A 12 -0.57 2.70 13.22
N ARG A 13 -0.40 3.78 14.00
CA ARG A 13 0.10 5.07 13.49
C ARG A 13 1.56 5.01 13.10
N ALA A 14 2.39 4.31 13.86
CA ALA A 14 3.82 4.16 13.58
C ALA A 14 4.05 3.34 12.30
N THR A 15 3.34 2.22 12.13
CA THR A 15 3.45 1.38 10.92
C THR A 15 2.99 2.12 9.68
N SER A 16 1.86 2.85 9.73
CA SER A 16 1.42 3.69 8.60
C SER A 16 2.46 4.75 8.20
N THR A 17 3.13 5.34 9.18
CA THR A 17 4.18 6.35 8.94
C THR A 17 5.44 5.71 8.35
N LEU A 18 5.85 4.56 8.88
CA LEU A 18 7.00 3.79 8.36
C LEU A 18 6.75 3.30 6.93
N THR A 19 5.57 2.79 6.61
CA THR A 19 5.19 2.40 5.25
C THR A 19 5.33 3.57 4.28
N ARG A 20 4.96 4.79 4.70
CA ARG A 20 5.07 6.00 3.90
C ARG A 20 6.53 6.46 3.73
N ILE A 21 7.38 6.32 4.74
CA ILE A 21 8.81 6.68 4.70
C ILE A 21 9.60 5.68 3.85
N ILE A 22 9.35 4.39 4.03
CA ILE A 22 10.06 3.31 3.34
C ILE A 22 9.62 3.24 1.87
N GLY A 23 8.52 3.92 1.50
CA GLY A 23 7.89 3.76 0.19
C GLY A 23 7.36 2.34 -0.01
N ALA A 24 7.03 1.66 1.10
CA ALA A 24 6.60 0.29 1.06
C ALA A 24 5.22 0.22 0.38
N PRO A 25 5.03 -0.70 -0.57
CA PRO A 25 3.77 -0.85 -1.29
C PRO A 25 2.64 -1.24 -0.34
N ASP A 26 1.74 -0.29 -0.04
CA ASP A 26 0.54 -0.52 0.76
C ASP A 26 -0.53 -1.21 -0.09
N TYR A 27 -0.63 -2.54 0.06
CA TYR A 27 -1.53 -3.37 -0.75
C TYR A 27 -3.02 -3.10 -0.42
N GLU A 28 -3.36 -2.84 0.83
CA GLU A 28 -4.76 -2.53 1.20
C GLU A 28 -5.22 -1.19 0.61
N GLY A 29 -4.36 -0.16 0.64
CA GLY A 29 -4.60 1.12 -0.02
C GLY A 29 -4.75 0.97 -1.53
N TYR A 30 -3.92 0.12 -2.16
CA TYR A 30 -4.08 -0.24 -3.57
C TYR A 30 -5.44 -0.89 -3.85
N LEU A 31 -5.85 -1.90 -3.09
CA LEU A 31 -7.15 -2.55 -3.26
C LEU A 31 -8.33 -1.60 -3.05
N ARG A 32 -8.22 -0.66 -2.10
CA ARG A 32 -9.25 0.36 -1.87
C ARG A 32 -9.32 1.35 -3.04
N HIS A 33 -8.18 1.79 -3.55
CA HIS A 33 -8.11 2.66 -4.71
C HIS A 33 -8.66 1.95 -5.95
N GLN A 34 -8.22 0.72 -6.21
CA GLN A 34 -8.69 -0.06 -7.36
C GLN A 34 -10.18 -0.30 -7.32
N ARG A 35 -10.75 -0.69 -6.17
CA ARG A 35 -12.20 -0.85 -6.04
C ARG A 35 -12.97 0.45 -6.29
N ARG A 36 -12.37 1.62 -6.01
CA ARG A 36 -13.00 2.93 -6.23
C ARG A 36 -12.83 3.47 -7.65
N CYS A 37 -11.64 3.35 -8.23
CA CYS A 37 -11.30 3.93 -9.53
C CYS A 37 -11.44 2.95 -10.69
N HIS A 38 -11.30 1.65 -10.44
CA HIS A 38 -11.33 0.58 -11.43
C HIS A 38 -12.10 -0.66 -10.92
N PRO A 39 -13.40 -0.53 -10.62
CA PRO A 39 -14.20 -1.65 -10.09
C PRO A 39 -14.29 -2.85 -11.04
N ASP A 40 -14.10 -2.62 -12.34
CA ASP A 40 -14.18 -3.63 -13.40
C ASP A 40 -12.86 -4.40 -13.63
N ARG A 41 -11.74 -3.92 -13.06
CA ARG A 41 -10.44 -4.57 -13.20
C ARG A 41 -10.15 -5.49 -12.02
N ILE A 42 -9.69 -6.69 -12.32
CA ILE A 42 -9.21 -7.65 -11.32
C ILE A 42 -7.96 -7.09 -10.63
N PRO A 43 -7.91 -7.05 -9.28
CA PRO A 43 -6.73 -6.62 -8.56
C PRO A 43 -5.54 -7.53 -8.77
N LEU A 44 -4.38 -6.89 -8.95
CA LEU A 44 -3.10 -7.60 -8.90
C LEU A 44 -2.97 -8.25 -7.54
N THR A 45 -2.31 -9.41 -7.49
CA THR A 45 -1.94 -10.02 -6.22
C THR A 45 -0.88 -9.17 -5.51
N ARG A 46 -0.68 -9.41 -4.21
CA ARG A 46 0.31 -8.66 -3.42
C ARG A 46 1.71 -8.73 -4.03
N ASP A 47 2.10 -9.90 -4.52
CA ASP A 47 3.42 -10.12 -5.12
C ASP A 47 3.57 -9.35 -6.44
N GLU A 48 2.58 -9.47 -7.32
CA GLU A 48 2.52 -8.74 -8.60
C GLU A 48 2.54 -7.23 -8.39
N PHE A 49 1.84 -6.72 -7.36
CA PHE A 49 1.87 -5.30 -7.02
C PHE A 49 3.26 -4.83 -6.56
N VAL A 50 3.92 -5.61 -5.71
CA VAL A 50 5.29 -5.30 -5.25
C VAL A 50 6.26 -5.33 -6.42
N ARG A 51 6.16 -6.37 -7.26
CA ARG A 51 6.99 -6.53 -8.46
C ARG A 51 6.79 -5.38 -9.43
N GLN A 52 5.55 -5.00 -9.74
CA GLN A 52 5.24 -3.85 -10.59
C GLN A 52 5.81 -2.54 -10.02
N ARG A 53 5.74 -2.34 -8.69
CA ARG A 53 6.32 -1.14 -8.05
C ARG A 53 7.85 -1.12 -8.10
N LEU A 54 8.48 -2.28 -7.98
CA LEU A 54 9.93 -2.40 -8.17
C LEU A 54 10.30 -2.17 -9.64
N GLU A 55 9.56 -2.73 -10.59
CA GLU A 55 9.79 -2.53 -12.03
C GLU A 55 9.56 -1.07 -12.45
N ASP A 56 8.55 -0.37 -11.93
CA ASP A 56 8.35 1.07 -12.16
C ASP A 56 9.52 1.89 -11.59
N ARG A 57 10.03 1.51 -10.41
CA ARG A 57 11.16 2.21 -9.77
C ARG A 57 12.50 1.99 -10.48
N TYR A 58 12.76 0.79 -10.97
CA TYR A 58 14.08 0.40 -11.49
C TYR A 58 14.15 0.26 -13.01
N SER A 59 13.04 -0.01 -13.69
CA SER A 59 13.01 -0.30 -15.13
C SER A 59 12.34 0.82 -15.93
N ARG A 60 11.31 1.49 -15.40
CA ARG A 60 10.56 2.52 -16.12
C ARG A 60 10.09 3.64 -15.19
N PRO A 61 10.94 4.63 -14.84
CA PRO A 61 10.52 5.73 -13.98
C PRO A 61 9.43 6.56 -14.69
N GLY A 62 8.15 6.29 -14.40
CA GLY A 62 7.04 7.06 -14.96
C GLY A 62 5.76 6.29 -15.29
N ALA A 63 5.71 4.96 -15.18
CA ALA A 63 4.48 4.18 -15.35
C ALA A 63 3.66 4.19 -14.05
N ARG A 64 3.28 5.39 -13.61
CA ARG A 64 2.29 5.53 -12.53
C ARG A 64 0.92 5.14 -13.08
N CYS A 65 0.31 4.10 -12.50
CA CYS A 65 -1.14 4.02 -12.52
C CYS A 65 -1.67 5.24 -11.75
N CYS A 66 -2.63 5.94 -12.37
CA CYS A 66 -3.18 7.26 -12.05
C CYS A 66 -2.94 7.81 -10.63
#